data_AF-A0A6N7V1L3-F1
#
_entry.id   AF-A0A6N7V1L3-F1
#
_cell.length_a   1.000
_cell.length_b   1.000
_cell.length_c   1.000
_cell.angle_alpha   90.00
_cell.angle_beta   90.00
_cell.angle_gamma   90.00
#
_symmetry.space_group_name_H-M   'P 1'
#
loop_
_entity.id
_entity.type
_entity.pdbx_description
1 polymer ?
#
loop_
_entity_poly.entity_id
_entity_poly.type
_entity_poly.pdbx_seq_one_letter_code
_entity_poly.pdbx_strand_id
1 'polypeptide(L)'
;MKILRLIDRYVDSFEKRIFIFVIFITMYWLWQNIWQLLLFYKVYFIADYESLFNLQAHLSNYESSVLIRIIYYVISNPSLNMAGLVSCIKLIDIMGIVGLLILAQKYQIIIILNVFKYIWCTIWIVKGMNAASVYLVINCLKWLSIGGLIFAGIVILQWLFGLVRIILEHDRFVHNL
;
A
#
# COMPACT_ATOMS: atom_id res chain seq x y z
N MET A 1 10.45 7.74 -33.46
CA MET A 1 11.34 8.90 -33.19
C MET A 1 10.70 10.03 -32.38
N LYS A 2 9.48 10.51 -32.67
CA LYS A 2 8.86 11.63 -31.93
C LYS A 2 8.70 11.36 -30.43
N ILE A 3 8.28 10.13 -30.06
CA ILE A 3 8.11 9.72 -28.65
C ILE A 3 9.46 9.67 -27.92
N LEU A 4 10.51 9.12 -28.54
CA LEU A 4 11.86 9.09 -27.96
C LEU A 4 12.43 10.50 -27.74
N ARG A 5 12.26 11.42 -28.70
CA ARG A 5 12.66 12.83 -28.53
C ARG A 5 11.86 13.55 -27.44
N LEU A 6 10.59 13.20 -27.25
CA LEU A 6 9.78 13.70 -26.15
C LEU A 6 10.31 13.19 -24.80
N ILE A 7 10.62 11.89 -24.70
CA ILE A 7 11.21 11.30 -23.50
C ILE A 7 12.55 11.96 -23.17
N ASP A 8 13.45 12.11 -24.15
CA ASP A 8 14.72 12.82 -23.95
C ASP A 8 14.51 14.23 -23.42
N ARG A 9 13.55 14.99 -23.97
CA ARG A 9 13.25 16.36 -23.50
C ARG A 9 12.73 16.43 -22.06
N TYR A 10 12.02 15.39 -21.62
CA TYR A 10 11.55 15.25 -20.23
C TYR A 10 12.62 14.68 -19.29
N VAL A 11 13.68 14.06 -19.81
CA VAL A 11 14.77 13.39 -19.06
C VAL A 11 16.09 14.17 -19.19
N ASP A 12 16.06 15.33 -19.83
CA ASP A 12 17.23 16.11 -20.27
C ASP A 12 18.08 16.63 -19.10
N SER A 13 17.46 16.90 -17.95
CA SER A 13 18.16 17.34 -16.73
C SER A 13 18.02 16.34 -15.59
N PHE A 14 19.05 16.28 -14.73
CA PHE A 14 19.04 15.48 -13.51
C PHE A 14 17.83 15.79 -12.61
N GLU A 15 17.51 17.08 -12.49
CA GLU A 15 16.35 17.61 -11.77
C GLU A 15 15.02 17.03 -12.26
N LYS A 16 14.81 16.99 -13.57
CA LYS A 16 13.60 16.42 -14.16
C LYS A 16 13.52 14.91 -13.94
N ARG A 17 14.66 14.20 -13.97
CA ARG A 17 14.72 12.76 -13.66
C ARG A 17 14.30 12.47 -12.23
N ILE A 18 14.81 13.24 -11.27
CA ILE A 18 14.41 13.13 -9.86
C ILE A 18 12.91 13.42 -9.71
N PHE A 19 12.41 14.47 -10.36
CA PHE A 19 10.99 14.79 -10.30
C PHE A 19 10.09 13.65 -10.82
N ILE A 20 10.42 13.08 -11.98
CA ILE A 20 9.70 11.92 -12.54
C ILE A 20 9.78 10.73 -11.57
N PHE A 21 10.95 10.48 -10.99
CA PHE A 21 11.14 9.43 -10.00
C PHE A 21 10.24 9.63 -8.77
N VAL A 22 10.19 10.84 -8.21
CA VAL A 22 9.33 11.13 -7.05
C VAL A 22 7.84 10.98 -7.38
N ILE A 23 7.41 11.45 -8.55
CA ILE A 23 6.03 11.24 -9.01
C ILE A 23 5.72 9.75 -9.12
N PHE A 24 6.63 8.97 -9.72
CA PHE A 24 6.44 7.54 -9.87
C PHE A 24 6.31 6.83 -8.52
N ILE A 25 7.20 7.12 -7.57
CA ILE A 25 7.12 6.58 -6.20
C ILE A 25 5.81 6.97 -5.52
N THR A 26 5.41 8.23 -5.65
CA THR A 26 4.17 8.72 -5.06
C THR A 26 2.94 8.04 -5.65
N MET A 27 2.85 7.93 -6.98
CA MET A 27 1.77 7.24 -7.68
C MET A 27 1.71 5.76 -7.31
N TYR A 28 2.87 5.10 -7.22
CA TYR A 28 2.97 3.72 -6.78
C TYR A 28 2.38 3.55 -5.37
N TRP A 29 2.78 4.35 -4.38
CA TRP A 29 2.26 4.23 -3.02
C TRP A 29 0.79 4.63 -2.89
N LEU A 30 0.34 5.60 -3.68
CA LEU A 30 -1.07 5.96 -3.77
C LEU A 30 -1.89 4.77 -4.28
N TRP A 31 -1.43 4.13 -5.37
CA TRP A 31 -2.04 2.92 -5.92
C TRP A 31 -2.10 1.77 -4.90
N GLN A 32 -1.00 1.53 -4.17
CA GLN A 32 -0.96 0.54 -3.09
C GLN A 32 -2.05 0.80 -2.03
N ASN A 33 -2.22 2.05 -1.59
CA ASN A 33 -3.20 2.38 -0.57
C ASN A 33 -4.65 2.35 -1.08
N ILE A 34 -4.90 2.67 -2.36
CA ILE A 34 -6.24 2.52 -2.97
C ILE A 34 -6.72 1.08 -2.88
N TRP A 35 -5.89 0.11 -3.28
CA TRP A 35 -6.27 -1.31 -3.22
C TRP A 35 -6.52 -1.78 -1.79
N GLN A 36 -5.73 -1.29 -0.83
CA GLN A 36 -5.95 -1.56 0.59
C GLN A 36 -7.27 -0.97 1.09
N LEU A 37 -7.59 0.27 0.70
CA LEU A 37 -8.85 0.92 1.04
C LEU A 37 -10.05 0.14 0.49
N LEU A 38 -10.00 -0.28 -0.78
CA LEU A 38 -11.05 -1.08 -1.41
C LEU A 38 -11.25 -2.44 -0.71
N LEU A 39 -10.14 -3.10 -0.34
CA LEU A 39 -10.22 -4.34 0.43
C LEU A 39 -10.85 -4.11 1.80
N PHE A 40 -10.35 -3.15 2.58
CA PHE A 40 -10.88 -2.88 3.92
C PHE A 40 -12.34 -2.46 3.87
N TYR A 41 -12.75 -1.72 2.84
CA TYR A 41 -14.16 -1.39 2.61
C TYR A 41 -14.98 -2.67 2.45
N LYS A 42 -14.55 -3.61 1.61
CA LYS A 42 -15.26 -4.89 1.42
C LYS A 42 -15.27 -5.74 2.69
N VAL A 43 -14.17 -5.76 3.45
CA VAL A 43 -14.06 -6.46 4.74
C VAL A 43 -15.05 -5.90 5.78
N TYR A 44 -15.31 -4.59 5.77
CA TYR A 44 -16.25 -3.95 6.69
C TYR A 44 -17.67 -4.55 6.60
N PHE A 45 -18.10 -4.85 5.37
CA PHE A 45 -19.44 -5.36 5.08
C PHE A 45 -19.59 -6.87 5.27
N ILE A 46 -18.56 -7.57 5.74
CA ILE A 46 -18.69 -8.99 6.09
C ILE A 46 -19.59 -9.12 7.32
N ALA A 47 -20.72 -9.80 7.11
CA ALA A 47 -21.73 -10.03 8.14
C ALA A 47 -21.84 -11.51 8.53
N ASP A 48 -21.43 -12.41 7.65
CA ASP A 48 -21.79 -13.82 7.69
C ASP A 48 -20.72 -14.71 7.03
N TYR A 49 -20.92 -16.02 7.10
CA TYR A 49 -19.99 -17.00 6.56
C TYR A 49 -19.89 -16.92 5.03
N GLU A 50 -20.99 -16.72 4.31
CA GLU A 50 -20.99 -16.70 2.85
C GLU A 50 -20.21 -15.49 2.32
N SER A 51 -20.40 -14.32 2.91
CA SER A 51 -19.62 -13.13 2.56
C SER A 51 -18.12 -13.27 2.86
N LEU A 52 -17.75 -14.00 3.92
CA LEU A 52 -16.36 -14.30 4.24
C LEU A 52 -15.71 -15.20 3.18
N PHE A 53 -16.38 -16.28 2.78
CA PHE A 53 -15.89 -17.18 1.74
C PHE A 53 -15.83 -16.49 0.37
N ASN A 54 -16.82 -15.65 0.07
CA ASN A 54 -16.81 -14.84 -1.13
C ASN A 54 -15.64 -13.84 -1.16
N LEU A 55 -15.27 -13.26 -0.01
CA LEU A 55 -14.08 -12.44 0.08
C LEU A 55 -12.82 -13.26 -0.20
N GLN A 56 -12.69 -14.45 0.41
CA GLN A 56 -11.53 -15.33 0.19
C GLN A 56 -11.38 -15.71 -1.28
N ALA A 57 -12.46 -16.07 -1.96
CA ALA A 57 -12.47 -16.45 -3.38
C ALA A 57 -12.04 -15.29 -4.31
N HIS A 58 -12.22 -14.05 -3.88
CA HIS A 58 -11.90 -12.85 -4.66
C HIS A 58 -10.73 -12.04 -4.09
N LEU A 59 -9.97 -12.58 -3.13
CA LEU A 59 -8.85 -11.85 -2.54
C LEU A 59 -7.72 -11.63 -3.57
N SER A 60 -7.59 -12.54 -4.54
CA SER A 60 -6.66 -12.45 -5.67
C SER A 60 -6.85 -11.18 -6.51
N ASN A 61 -8.08 -10.66 -6.59
CA ASN A 61 -8.38 -9.43 -7.34
C ASN A 61 -7.70 -8.19 -6.75
N TYR A 62 -7.28 -8.25 -5.48
CA TYR A 62 -6.65 -7.15 -4.76
C TYR A 62 -5.13 -7.33 -4.62
N GLU A 63 -4.55 -8.35 -5.26
CA GLU A 63 -3.10 -8.64 -5.24
C GLU A 63 -2.23 -7.57 -5.89
N SER A 64 -2.80 -6.50 -6.44
CA SER A 64 -1.99 -5.36 -6.85
C SER A 64 -1.26 -4.72 -5.66
N SER A 65 -1.81 -4.83 -4.44
CA SER A 65 -1.17 -4.35 -3.22
C SER A 65 -0.22 -5.39 -2.63
N VAL A 66 1.02 -5.00 -2.29
CA VAL A 66 2.02 -5.87 -1.67
C VAL A 66 1.54 -6.40 -0.31
N LEU A 67 0.89 -5.55 0.49
CA LEU A 67 0.32 -5.97 1.78
C LEU A 67 -0.74 -7.06 1.58
N ILE A 68 -1.57 -6.92 0.55
CA ILE A 68 -2.66 -7.87 0.30
C ILE A 68 -2.09 -9.19 -0.22
N ARG A 69 -1.07 -9.16 -1.07
CA ARG A 69 -0.35 -10.39 -1.49
C ARG A 69 0.22 -11.15 -0.30
N ILE A 70 0.85 -10.43 0.64
CA ILE A 70 1.39 -11.05 1.86
C ILE A 70 0.27 -11.65 2.71
N ILE A 71 -0.83 -10.92 2.92
CA ILE A 71 -2.00 -11.43 3.67
C ILE A 71 -2.58 -12.67 2.99
N TYR A 72 -2.78 -12.63 1.68
CA TYR A 72 -3.31 -13.76 0.92
C TYR A 72 -2.41 -14.99 1.04
N TYR A 73 -1.09 -14.81 0.97
CA TYR A 73 -0.13 -15.89 1.18
C TYR A 73 -0.23 -16.47 2.60
N VAL A 74 -0.31 -15.64 3.63
CA VAL A 74 -0.44 -16.07 5.03
C VAL A 74 -1.75 -16.83 5.28
N ILE A 75 -2.85 -16.41 4.69
CA ILE A 75 -4.16 -17.08 4.84
C ILE A 75 -4.19 -18.41 4.08
N SER A 76 -3.59 -18.46 2.89
CA SER A 76 -3.68 -19.62 2.00
C SER A 76 -2.70 -20.74 2.36
N ASN A 77 -1.68 -20.46 3.18
CA ASN A 77 -0.64 -21.43 3.52
C ASN A 77 -0.62 -21.72 5.03
N PRO A 78 -0.84 -22.98 5.46
CA PRO A 78 -0.85 -23.34 6.88
C PRO A 78 0.55 -23.27 7.52
N SER A 79 1.61 -23.37 6.73
CA SER A 79 3.00 -23.24 7.18
C SER A 79 3.68 -22.06 6.51
N LEU A 80 4.19 -21.12 7.31
CA LEU A 80 4.89 -19.93 6.82
C LEU A 80 6.30 -20.30 6.35
N ASN A 81 6.49 -20.33 5.03
CA ASN A 81 7.83 -20.39 4.43
C ASN A 81 8.33 -18.97 4.12
N MET A 82 9.53 -18.63 4.62
CA MET A 82 10.20 -17.35 4.36
C MET A 82 10.46 -17.13 2.87
N ALA A 83 10.79 -18.18 2.11
CA ALA A 83 11.00 -18.08 0.66
C ALA A 83 9.71 -17.68 -0.08
N GLY A 84 8.56 -18.20 0.37
CA GLY A 84 7.27 -17.84 -0.20
C GLY A 84 6.84 -16.40 0.17
N LEU A 85 7.13 -15.93 1.40
CA LEU A 85 6.91 -14.52 1.76
C LEU A 85 7.71 -13.56 0.89
N VAL A 86 8.98 -13.88 0.62
CA VAL A 86 9.83 -13.08 -0.26
C VAL A 86 9.30 -13.07 -1.70
N SER A 87 8.73 -14.19 -2.16
CA SER A 87 8.13 -14.27 -3.50
C SER A 87 6.92 -13.35 -3.71
N CYS A 88 6.24 -12.93 -2.63
CA CYS A 88 5.16 -11.96 -2.70
C CYS A 88 5.64 -10.54 -3.03
N ILE A 89 6.93 -10.25 -2.82
CA ILE A 89 7.56 -8.95 -3.03
C ILE A 89 8.12 -8.93 -4.46
N LYS A 90 7.46 -8.19 -5.33
CA LYS A 90 7.87 -7.93 -6.70
C LYS A 90 8.94 -6.84 -6.73
N LEU A 91 9.71 -6.81 -7.82
CA LEU A 91 10.78 -5.83 -8.02
C LEU A 91 10.27 -4.37 -7.92
N ILE A 92 9.07 -4.09 -8.42
CA ILE A 92 8.43 -2.78 -8.29
C ILE A 92 8.19 -2.37 -6.84
N ASP A 93 7.93 -3.33 -5.94
CA ASP A 93 7.73 -3.01 -4.52
C ASP A 93 9.06 -2.65 -3.86
N ILE A 94 10.14 -3.35 -4.22
CA ILE A 94 11.50 -3.03 -3.75
C ILE A 94 11.87 -1.62 -4.19
N MET A 95 11.63 -1.28 -5.47
CA MET A 95 11.84 0.08 -5.97
C MET A 95 11.00 1.11 -5.22
N GLY A 96 9.72 0.80 -4.97
CA GLY A 96 8.82 1.65 -4.19
C GLY A 96 9.32 1.92 -2.77
N ILE A 97 9.80 0.88 -2.09
CA ILE A 97 10.35 0.95 -0.72
C ILE A 97 11.66 1.76 -0.71
N VAL A 98 12.60 1.44 -1.61
CA VAL A 98 13.87 2.17 -1.70
C VAL A 98 13.62 3.65 -2.01
N GLY A 99 12.70 3.96 -2.93
CA GLY A 99 12.33 5.34 -3.24
C GLY A 99 11.69 6.06 -2.05
N LEU A 100 10.87 5.38 -1.25
CA LEU A 100 10.31 5.96 -0.03
C LEU A 100 11.39 6.24 1.02
N LEU A 101 12.39 5.35 1.15
CA LEU A 101 13.52 5.53 2.08
C LEU A 101 14.39 6.73 1.69
N ILE A 102 14.67 6.92 0.41
CA ILE A 102 15.38 8.11 -0.09
C ILE A 102 14.60 9.39 0.26
N LEU A 103 13.28 9.35 0.13
CA LEU A 103 12.40 10.49 0.41
C LEU A 103 11.92 10.54 1.88
N ALA A 104 12.54 9.77 2.78
CA ALA A 104 12.03 9.58 4.13
C ALA A 104 11.97 10.88 4.94
N GLN A 105 12.94 11.78 4.74
CA GLN A 105 12.95 13.08 5.42
C GLN A 105 11.76 13.97 5.03
N LYS A 106 11.25 13.86 3.80
CA LYS A 106 10.10 14.66 3.33
C LYS A 106 8.76 14.01 3.67
N TYR A 107 8.71 12.68 3.75
CA TYR A 107 7.49 11.91 3.98
C TYR A 107 7.43 11.24 5.36
N GLN A 108 8.10 11.81 6.37
CA GLN A 108 8.16 11.24 7.73
C GLN A 108 6.78 10.87 8.28
N ILE A 109 5.80 11.77 8.17
CA ILE A 109 4.44 11.54 8.67
C ILE A 109 3.79 10.35 7.95
N ILE A 110 3.95 10.24 6.62
CA ILE A 110 3.41 9.13 5.83
C ILE A 110 4.06 7.80 6.26
N ILE A 111 5.37 7.80 6.50
CA ILE A 111 6.09 6.61 6.96
C ILE A 111 5.56 6.16 8.32
N ILE A 112 5.45 7.09 9.28
CA ILE A 112 4.93 6.81 10.62
C ILE A 112 3.51 6.24 10.55
N LEU A 113 2.62 6.86 9.77
CA LEU A 113 1.25 6.37 9.62
C LEU A 113 1.18 4.98 8.98
N ASN A 114 2.03 4.69 8.00
CA ASN A 114 2.10 3.35 7.41
C ASN A 114 2.60 2.31 8.42
N VAL A 115 3.58 2.64 9.27
CA VAL A 115 4.03 1.75 10.34
C VAL A 115 2.88 1.45 11.30
N PHE A 116 2.15 2.46 11.77
CA PHE A 116 0.97 2.26 12.62
C PHE A 116 -0.09 1.39 11.96
N LYS A 117 -0.39 1.64 10.68
CA LYS A 117 -1.32 0.82 9.89
C LYS A 117 -0.89 -0.64 9.85
N TYR A 118 0.38 -0.92 9.61
CA TYR A 118 0.88 -2.30 9.54
C TYR A 118 0.86 -3.00 10.89
N ILE A 119 1.20 -2.29 11.97
CA ILE A 119 1.06 -2.81 13.34
C ILE A 119 -0.41 -3.15 13.63
N TRP A 120 -1.34 -2.25 13.31
CA TRP A 120 -2.78 -2.47 13.48
C TRP A 120 -3.24 -3.72 12.73
N CYS A 121 -2.90 -3.84 11.43
CA CYS A 121 -3.28 -4.99 10.62
C CYS A 121 -2.74 -6.29 11.21
N THR A 122 -1.47 -6.30 11.63
CA THR A 122 -0.82 -7.50 12.18
C THR A 122 -1.50 -7.97 13.46
N ILE A 123 -1.81 -7.06 14.39
CA ILE A 123 -2.49 -7.38 15.65
C ILE A 123 -3.83 -8.09 15.39
N TRP A 124 -4.64 -7.55 14.48
CA TRP A 124 -5.98 -8.10 14.23
C TRP A 124 -5.96 -9.37 13.37
N ILE A 125 -5.01 -9.51 12.46
CA ILE A 125 -4.79 -10.77 11.72
C ILE A 125 -4.43 -11.88 12.70
N VAL A 126 -3.45 -11.65 13.58
CA VAL A 126 -3.00 -12.66 14.57
C VAL A 126 -4.15 -13.02 15.53
N LYS A 127 -4.93 -12.05 16.00
CA LYS A 127 -6.13 -12.32 16.80
C LYS A 127 -7.19 -13.11 16.03
N GLY A 128 -7.39 -12.81 14.75
CA GLY A 128 -8.32 -13.53 13.87
C GLY A 128 -7.89 -14.98 13.62
N MET A 129 -6.59 -15.23 13.43
CA MET A 129 -6.05 -16.59 13.23
C MET A 129 -6.18 -17.47 14.48
N ASN A 130 -6.11 -16.87 15.68
CA ASN A 130 -6.26 -17.58 16.96
C ASN A 130 -7.71 -17.62 17.46
N ALA A 131 -8.68 -17.17 16.66
CA ALA A 131 -10.08 -17.10 17.06
C ALA A 131 -10.71 -18.49 17.13
N ALA A 132 -11.38 -18.80 18.25
CA ALA A 132 -12.06 -20.07 18.46
C ALA A 132 -13.42 -20.20 17.72
N SER A 133 -13.93 -19.11 17.13
CA SER A 133 -15.20 -19.12 16.42
C SER A 133 -15.22 -18.14 15.25
N VAL A 134 -16.03 -18.45 14.24
CA VAL A 134 -16.23 -17.62 13.04
C VAL A 134 -16.77 -16.23 13.41
N TYR A 135 -17.66 -16.15 14.40
CA TYR A 135 -18.16 -14.86 14.89
C TYR A 135 -17.02 -13.96 15.38
N LEU A 136 -16.06 -14.54 16.11
CA LEU A 136 -14.91 -13.81 16.62
C LEU A 136 -13.94 -13.40 15.50
N VAL A 137 -13.81 -14.22 14.45
CA VAL A 137 -13.08 -13.86 13.21
C VAL A 137 -13.73 -12.66 12.54
N ILE A 138 -15.05 -12.69 12.31
CA ILE A 138 -15.78 -11.58 11.68
C ILE A 138 -15.63 -10.30 12.51
N ASN A 139 -15.70 -10.39 13.84
CA ASN A 139 -15.47 -9.24 14.71
C ASN A 139 -14.04 -8.70 14.58
N CYS A 140 -13.02 -9.58 14.56
CA CYS A 140 -11.63 -9.16 14.33
C CYS A 140 -11.46 -8.48 12.96
N LEU A 141 -12.10 -9.00 11.91
CA LEU A 141 -12.08 -8.42 10.57
C LEU A 141 -12.74 -7.03 10.53
N LYS A 142 -13.82 -6.81 11.29
CA LYS A 142 -14.44 -5.48 11.41
C LYS A 142 -13.49 -4.47 12.07
N TRP A 143 -12.83 -4.84 13.16
CA TRP A 143 -11.85 -3.96 13.81
C TRP A 143 -10.62 -3.71 12.92
N LEU A 144 -10.14 -4.75 12.24
CA LEU A 144 -9.09 -4.63 11.23
C LEU A 144 -9.50 -3.64 10.13
N SER A 145 -10.71 -3.77 9.61
CA SER A 145 -11.24 -2.91 8.55
C SER A 145 -11.39 -1.45 9.00
N ILE A 146 -11.94 -1.19 10.18
CA ILE A 146 -12.15 0.19 10.68
C ILE A 146 -10.81 0.93 10.76
N GLY A 147 -9.81 0.37 11.44
CA GLY A 147 -8.51 1.01 11.52
C GLY A 147 -7.81 1.04 10.15
N GLY A 148 -7.91 -0.03 9.36
CA GLY A 148 -7.38 -0.10 8.01
C GLY A 148 -7.91 1.02 7.10
N LEU A 149 -9.22 1.28 7.13
CA LEU A 149 -9.88 2.35 6.38
C LEU A 149 -9.42 3.73 6.83
N ILE A 150 -9.38 3.99 8.14
CA ILE A 150 -8.94 5.28 8.69
C ILE A 150 -7.49 5.56 8.28
N PHE A 151 -6.59 4.62 8.52
CA PHE A 151 -5.18 4.80 8.19
C PHE A 151 -4.94 4.89 6.68
N ALA A 152 -5.54 4.01 5.87
CA ALA A 152 -5.40 4.06 4.41
C ALA A 152 -5.97 5.36 3.84
N GLY A 153 -7.12 5.82 4.34
CA GLY A 153 -7.74 7.07 3.92
C GLY A 153 -6.86 8.29 4.21
N ILE A 154 -6.35 8.42 5.44
CA ILE A 154 -5.44 9.52 5.80
C ILE A 154 -4.17 9.48 4.94
N VAL A 155 -3.57 8.30 4.73
CA VAL A 155 -2.36 8.15 3.92
C VAL A 155 -2.62 8.52 2.45
N ILE A 156 -3.78 8.16 1.88
CA ILE A 156 -4.16 8.58 0.52
C ILE A 156 -4.26 10.10 0.43
N LEU A 157 -4.93 10.75 1.37
CA LEU A 157 -5.05 12.21 1.39
C LEU A 157 -3.67 12.88 1.47
N GLN A 158 -2.76 12.35 2.30
CA GLN A 158 -1.40 12.88 2.40
C GLN A 158 -0.60 12.68 1.10
N TRP A 159 -0.77 11.54 0.41
CA TRP A 159 -0.14 11.33 -0.89
C TRP A 159 -0.68 12.27 -1.96
N LEU A 160 -2.00 12.49 -2.00
CA LEU A 160 -2.64 13.45 -2.91
C LEU A 160 -2.15 14.87 -2.65
N PHE A 161 -2.11 15.29 -1.39
CA PHE A 161 -1.56 16.59 -1.01
C PHE A 161 -0.08 16.71 -1.40
N GLY A 162 0.70 15.65 -1.19
CA GLY A 162 2.09 15.55 -1.63
C GLY A 162 2.24 15.73 -3.14
N LEU A 163 1.40 15.08 -3.95
CA LEU A 163 1.39 15.23 -5.41
C LEU A 163 1.10 16.67 -5.83
N VAL A 164 0.07 17.29 -5.26
CA VAL A 164 -0.30 18.67 -5.58
C VAL A 164 0.87 19.60 -5.25
N ARG A 165 1.50 19.42 -4.10
CA ARG A 165 2.66 20.22 -3.70
C ARG A 165 3.86 20.03 -4.63
N ILE A 166 4.14 18.79 -5.05
CA ILE A 166 5.20 18.49 -6.02
C ILE A 166 4.95 19.21 -7.35
N ILE A 167 3.71 19.22 -7.83
CA ILE A 167 3.34 19.84 -9.11
C ILE A 167 3.41 21.37 -9.03
N LEU A 168 2.93 21.97 -7.94
CA LEU A 168 2.88 23.43 -7.77
C LEU A 168 4.23 24.05 -7.37
N GLU A 169 5.05 23.34 -6.61
CA GLU A 169 6.33 23.85 -6.07
C GLU A 169 7.56 23.16 -6.70
N HIS A 170 7.49 22.83 -8.00
CA HIS A 170 8.51 22.05 -8.72
C HIS A 170 9.96 22.49 -8.41
N ASP A 171 10.27 23.78 -8.60
CA ASP A 171 11.63 24.32 -8.44
C ASP A 171 12.14 24.21 -6.98
N ARG A 172 11.27 24.48 -6.00
CA ARG A 172 11.63 24.43 -4.58
C ARG A 172 11.74 22.98 -4.07
N PHE A 173 11.01 22.05 -4.67
CA PHE A 173 11.03 20.65 -4.26
C PHE A 173 12.32 19.95 -4.70
N VAL A 174 12.80 20.26 -5.90
CA VAL A 174 14.01 19.66 -6.49
C VAL A 174 15.28 20.16 -5.81
N HIS A 175 15.40 21.46 -5.52
CA HIS A 175 16.61 22.03 -4.87
C HIS A 175 16.82 21.58 -3.41
N ASN A 176 15.78 21.06 -2.75
CA ASN A 176 15.81 20.64 -1.34
C ASN A 176 15.83 19.12 -1.18
N LEU A 177 16.30 18.38 -2.18
CA LEU A 177 16.33 16.91 -2.22
C LEU A 177 17.79 16.44 -2.16
#